data_AF-K6YBG2-F1
#
_entry.id   AF-K6YBG2-F1
#
_cell.length_a   1.000
_cell.length_b   1.000
_cell.length_c   1.000
_cell.angle_alpha   90.00
_cell.angle_beta   90.00
_cell.angle_gamma   90.00
#
_symmetry.space_group_name_H-M   'P 1'
#
loop_
_entity.id
_entity.type
_entity.pdbx_description
1 polymer ?
#
loop_
_entity_poly.entity_id
_entity_poly.type
_entity_poly.pdbx_seq_one_letter_code
_entity_poly.pdbx_strand_id
1 'polypeptide(L)'
;MIKQLILVLGLCILWNCSAYSQVERSVQLVKAKTINRNLALQFPIDKSFQGSKATFSDAKILIDTLDQSIKLQMTVSAQDDQQHFVATLVFIGDMKYHDFSESYIFDNLKLDRFKVEKDSYTDSQHIAKSIKQSLINDFDELVLFNLAEINSLSFRRPADEIEISKEQLRFIWN
;
A
#
# COMPACT_ATOMS: atom_id res chain seq x y z
N MET A 1 -84.99 15.45 19.61
CA MET A 1 -83.79 16.24 19.24
C MET A 1 -82.65 15.28 18.96
N ILE A 2 -82.40 15.00 17.68
CA ILE A 2 -81.34 14.09 17.23
C ILE A 2 -80.07 14.91 17.07
N LYS A 3 -79.08 14.70 17.94
CA LYS A 3 -77.75 15.28 17.80
C LYS A 3 -76.91 14.37 16.91
N GLN A 4 -76.61 14.86 15.70
CA GLN A 4 -75.62 14.28 14.81
C GLN A 4 -74.23 14.42 15.43
N LEU A 5 -73.57 13.30 15.70
CA LEU A 5 -72.16 13.29 16.11
C LEU A 5 -71.35 13.05 14.83
N ILE A 6 -70.72 14.11 14.31
CA ILE A 6 -69.86 14.03 13.14
C ILE A 6 -68.56 13.33 13.57
N LEU A 7 -68.36 12.14 13.02
CA LEU A 7 -67.17 11.32 13.16
C LEU A 7 -66.13 11.82 12.15
N VAL A 8 -65.15 12.61 12.61
CA VAL A 8 -64.01 13.02 11.78
C VAL A 8 -62.91 11.98 11.94
N LEU A 9 -62.91 10.99 11.04
CA LEU A 9 -61.78 10.11 10.78
C LEU A 9 -60.64 10.95 10.19
N GLY A 10 -59.70 11.38 11.03
CA GLY A 10 -58.44 11.95 10.59
C GLY A 10 -57.66 10.89 9.83
N LEU A 11 -57.56 11.03 8.51
CA LEU A 11 -56.67 10.22 7.67
C LEU A 11 -55.24 10.32 8.22
N CYS A 12 -54.74 9.23 8.79
CA CYS A 12 -53.31 8.98 8.93
C CYS A 12 -52.73 8.85 7.52
N ILE A 13 -52.30 9.98 6.94
CA ILE A 13 -51.44 9.97 5.76
C ILE A 13 -50.11 9.37 6.25
N LEU A 14 -49.97 8.06 6.08
CA LEU A 14 -48.70 7.35 6.17
C LEU A 14 -47.79 7.99 5.12
N TRP A 15 -47.00 8.96 5.55
CA TRP A 15 -45.78 9.32 4.86
C TRP A 15 -44.89 8.09 4.92
N ASN A 16 -45.00 7.24 3.91
CA ASN A 16 -43.91 6.39 3.47
C ASN A 16 -42.78 7.32 3.05
N CYS A 17 -42.07 7.88 4.03
CA CYS A 17 -40.73 8.36 3.82
C CYS A 17 -39.95 7.09 3.52
N SER A 18 -39.80 6.78 2.24
CA SER A 18 -38.74 5.90 1.77
C SER A 18 -37.45 6.52 2.29
N ALA A 19 -37.06 6.09 3.50
CA ALA A 19 -35.75 6.35 4.04
C ALA A 19 -34.80 5.68 3.05
N TYR A 20 -34.35 6.47 2.07
CA TYR A 20 -33.14 6.17 1.36
C TYR A 20 -32.09 6.04 2.45
N SER A 21 -31.78 4.79 2.82
CA SER A 21 -30.52 4.46 3.46
C SER A 21 -29.47 4.92 2.47
N GLN A 22 -29.03 6.16 2.62
CA GLN A 22 -27.78 6.60 2.02
C GLN A 22 -26.74 5.73 2.70
N VAL A 23 -26.30 4.71 1.98
CA VAL A 23 -25.11 3.94 2.30
C VAL A 23 -24.02 4.98 2.53
N GLU A 24 -23.59 5.14 3.78
CA GLU A 24 -22.68 6.22 4.19
C GLU A 24 -21.30 5.92 3.62
N ARG A 25 -21.06 6.41 2.40
CA ARG A 25 -19.79 6.23 1.71
C ARG A 25 -18.68 6.89 2.51
N SER A 26 -17.86 6.07 3.13
CA SER A 26 -16.70 6.50 3.91
C SER A 26 -15.46 6.49 3.04
N VAL A 27 -14.62 7.53 3.19
CA VAL A 27 -13.45 7.74 2.33
C VAL A 27 -12.24 8.10 3.19
N GLN A 28 -11.11 7.42 2.94
CA GLN A 28 -9.81 7.75 3.52
C GLN A 28 -8.79 8.05 2.42
N LEU A 29 -8.08 9.17 2.56
CA LEU A 29 -6.95 9.49 1.71
C LEU A 29 -5.64 9.12 2.40
N VAL A 30 -4.78 8.39 1.71
CA VAL A 30 -3.43 8.03 2.15
C VAL A 30 -2.43 8.58 1.14
N LYS A 31 -1.60 9.53 1.57
CA LYS A 31 -0.59 10.16 0.72
C LYS A 31 0.63 9.26 0.59
N ALA A 32 1.30 9.31 -0.56
CA ALA A 32 2.55 8.58 -0.79
C ALA A 32 3.62 8.92 0.24
N LYS A 33 3.66 10.17 0.72
CA LYS A 33 4.57 10.59 1.79
C LYS A 33 4.34 9.83 3.10
N THR A 34 3.09 9.49 3.43
CA THR A 34 2.77 8.68 4.63
C THR A 34 3.31 7.28 4.47
N ILE A 35 3.09 6.67 3.31
CA ILE A 35 3.57 5.32 2.98
C ILE A 35 5.10 5.28 3.00
N ASN A 36 5.75 6.24 2.33
CA ASN A 36 7.21 6.35 2.29
C ASN A 36 7.83 6.56 3.67
N ARG A 37 7.15 7.28 4.57
CA ARG A 37 7.59 7.43 5.96
C ARG A 37 7.59 6.08 6.69
N ASN A 38 6.55 5.28 6.51
CA ASN A 38 6.46 3.95 7.13
C ASN A 38 7.46 2.96 6.53
N LEU A 39 7.68 3.01 5.22
CA LEU A 39 8.76 2.24 4.57
C LEU A 39 10.12 2.64 5.13
N ALA A 40 10.40 3.93 5.32
CA ALA A 40 11.66 4.38 5.90
C ALA A 40 11.92 3.88 7.33
N LEU A 41 10.90 3.41 8.06
CA LEU A 41 11.07 2.80 9.39
C LEU A 41 11.50 1.32 9.31
N GLN A 42 11.30 0.66 8.17
CA GLN A 42 11.63 -0.75 7.93
C GLN A 42 12.99 -0.93 7.26
N PHE A 43 13.58 0.15 6.75
CA PHE A 43 14.87 0.15 6.05
C PHE A 43 15.89 0.99 6.83
N PRO A 44 17.20 0.67 6.73
CA PRO A 44 17.81 -0.29 5.82
C PRO A 44 17.60 -1.76 6.23
N ILE A 45 17.66 -2.66 5.25
CA ILE A 45 17.63 -4.12 5.44
C ILE A 45 18.94 -4.69 4.91
N ASP A 46 19.71 -5.35 5.76
CA ASP A 46 20.91 -6.07 5.37
C ASP A 46 20.59 -7.53 5.04
N LYS A 47 21.07 -8.01 3.90
CA LYS A 47 20.93 -9.41 3.48
C LYS A 47 22.27 -9.95 2.98
N SER A 48 22.44 -11.26 3.10
CA SER A 48 23.62 -11.98 2.62
C SER A 48 23.21 -12.93 1.51
N PHE A 49 23.92 -12.88 0.38
CA PHE A 49 23.61 -13.58 -0.86
C PHE A 49 24.85 -14.31 -1.38
N GLN A 50 24.90 -15.64 -1.18
CA GLN A 50 25.98 -16.50 -1.70
C GLN A 50 27.40 -15.94 -1.41
N GLY A 51 27.60 -15.37 -0.21
CA GLY A 51 28.88 -14.78 0.22
C GLY A 51 29.02 -13.26 -0.01
N SER A 52 28.11 -12.62 -0.75
CA SER A 52 28.06 -11.16 -0.90
C SER A 52 27.05 -10.55 0.07
N LYS A 53 27.44 -9.53 0.83
CA LYS A 53 26.50 -8.76 1.66
C LYS A 53 25.97 -7.58 0.85
N ALA A 54 24.68 -7.31 0.98
CA ALA A 54 24.07 -6.13 0.40
C ALA A 54 23.11 -5.47 1.38
N THR A 55 23.05 -4.15 1.31
CA THR A 55 22.14 -3.32 2.08
C THR A 55 21.09 -2.75 1.15
N PHE A 56 19.83 -2.97 1.46
CA PHE A 56 18.70 -2.34 0.79
C PHE A 56 18.31 -1.08 1.55
N SER A 57 18.14 0.02 0.85
CA SER A 57 17.86 1.33 1.43
C SER A 57 16.91 2.15 0.55
N ASP A 58 16.52 3.33 1.04
CA ASP A 58 15.78 4.35 0.29
C ASP A 58 14.47 3.83 -0.33
N ALA A 59 13.81 2.90 0.38
CA ALA A 59 12.56 2.31 -0.03
C ALA A 59 11.46 3.38 -0.12
N LYS A 60 10.78 3.43 -1.26
CA LYS A 60 9.66 4.34 -1.51
C LYS A 60 8.69 3.76 -2.52
N ILE A 61 7.43 4.12 -2.42
CA ILE A 61 6.46 3.81 -3.45
C ILE A 61 6.57 4.78 -4.64
N LEU A 62 6.33 4.24 -5.82
CA LEU A 62 6.05 4.96 -7.05
C LEU A 62 4.58 4.72 -7.37
N ILE A 63 3.82 5.80 -7.57
CA ILE A 63 2.41 5.72 -7.95
C ILE A 63 2.32 6.00 -9.45
N ASP A 64 1.83 5.02 -10.20
CA ASP A 64 1.53 5.18 -11.62
C ASP A 64 0.03 5.36 -11.81
N THR A 65 -0.38 6.59 -12.16
CA THR A 65 -1.79 6.92 -12.37
C THR A 65 -2.32 6.43 -13.71
N LEU A 66 -1.45 6.18 -14.70
CA LEU A 66 -1.86 5.68 -16.01
C LEU A 66 -2.15 4.19 -15.93
N ASP A 67 -1.25 3.46 -15.29
CA ASP A 67 -1.36 2.01 -15.12
C ASP A 67 -2.24 1.62 -13.93
N GLN A 68 -2.74 2.60 -13.15
CA GLN A 68 -3.48 2.39 -11.90
C GLN A 68 -2.76 1.36 -11.01
N SER A 69 -1.46 1.60 -10.78
CA SER A 69 -0.61 0.67 -10.02
C SER A 69 0.31 1.39 -9.06
N ILE A 70 0.76 0.65 -8.05
CA ILE A 70 1.84 1.08 -7.17
C ILE A 70 3.03 0.14 -7.38
N LYS A 71 4.23 0.71 -7.34
CA LYS A 71 5.50 -0.01 -7.41
C LYS A 71 6.35 0.36 -6.22
N LEU A 72 7.26 -0.52 -5.82
CA LEU A 72 8.25 -0.24 -4.79
C LEU A 72 9.60 0.00 -5.45
N GLN A 73 10.19 1.17 -5.22
CA GLN A 73 11.56 1.46 -5.58
C GLN A 73 12.45 1.37 -4.34
N MET A 74 13.64 0.80 -4.49
CA MET A 74 14.68 0.80 -3.46
C MET A 74 16.07 0.87 -4.10
N THR A 75 17.06 1.24 -3.31
CA THR A 75 18.47 1.15 -3.66
C THR A 75 19.05 -0.11 -3.03
N VAL A 76 19.90 -0.83 -3.75
CA VAL A 76 20.80 -1.83 -3.15
C VAL A 76 22.23 -1.36 -3.28
N SER A 77 23.00 -1.52 -2.21
CA SER A 77 24.44 -1.35 -2.23
C SER A 77 25.13 -2.63 -1.76
N ALA A 78 26.23 -2.99 -2.42
CA ALA A 78 27.15 -4.02 -1.95
C ALA A 78 28.55 -3.42 -1.97
N GLN A 79 29.26 -3.52 -0.85
CA GLN A 79 30.59 -2.94 -0.69
C GLN A 79 31.55 -3.97 -0.10
N ASP A 80 32.72 -4.02 -0.71
CA ASP A 80 33.94 -4.62 -0.17
C ASP A 80 35.00 -3.50 -0.04
N ASP A 81 36.11 -3.75 0.66
CA ASP A 81 37.10 -2.75 1.11
C ASP A 81 37.57 -1.76 0.01
N GLN A 82 37.51 -2.15 -1.27
CA GLN A 82 37.89 -1.30 -2.42
C GLN A 82 36.84 -1.25 -3.55
N GLN A 83 35.75 -2.00 -3.45
CA GLN A 83 34.80 -2.17 -4.54
C GLN A 83 33.37 -1.85 -4.10
N HIS A 84 32.66 -1.08 -4.92
CA HIS A 84 31.30 -0.67 -4.64
C HIS A 84 30.39 -1.01 -5.82
N PHE A 85 29.22 -1.52 -5.48
CA PHE A 85 28.12 -1.79 -6.39
C PHE A 85 26.90 -1.08 -5.84
N VAL A 86 26.23 -0.28 -6.67
CA VAL A 86 24.98 0.40 -6.34
C VAL A 86 24.01 0.22 -7.49
N ALA A 87 22.82 -0.28 -7.20
CA ALA A 87 21.75 -0.42 -8.18
C ALA A 87 20.42 0.09 -7.62
N THR A 88 19.58 0.62 -8.51
CA THR A 88 18.17 0.90 -8.23
C THR A 88 17.32 -0.27 -8.69
N LEU A 89 16.42 -0.72 -7.82
CA LEU A 89 15.45 -1.77 -8.10
C LEU A 89 14.05 -1.19 -8.09
N VAL A 90 13.20 -1.69 -8.99
CA VAL A 90 11.75 -1.42 -8.98
C VAL A 90 11.03 -2.75 -8.97
N PHE A 91 10.12 -2.90 -8.02
CA PHE A 91 9.26 -4.08 -7.86
C PHE A 91 7.82 -3.71 -8.16
N ILE A 92 7.14 -4.60 -8.85
CA ILE A 92 5.67 -4.69 -8.84
C ILE A 92 5.26 -5.63 -7.70
N GLY A 93 4.03 -5.51 -7.23
CA GLY A 93 3.51 -6.34 -6.16
C GLY A 93 2.03 -6.07 -5.95
N ASP A 94 1.43 -6.84 -5.03
CA ASP A 94 0.04 -6.73 -4.66
C ASP A 94 -0.08 -5.93 -3.38
N MET A 95 -0.96 -4.92 -3.37
CA MET A 95 -1.35 -4.29 -2.13
C MET A 95 -2.47 -5.11 -1.49
N LYS A 96 -2.20 -5.69 -0.32
CA LYS A 96 -3.15 -6.55 0.39
C LYS A 96 -3.45 -6.01 1.77
N TYR A 97 -4.70 -6.16 2.19
CA TYR A 97 -5.07 -5.92 3.57
C TYR A 97 -4.80 -7.17 4.40
N HIS A 98 -4.15 -6.98 5.55
CA HIS A 98 -3.88 -8.03 6.51
C HIS A 98 -4.75 -7.82 7.76
N ASP A 99 -5.74 -8.69 7.94
CA ASP A 99 -6.81 -8.50 8.94
C ASP A 99 -6.27 -8.44 10.37
N PHE A 100 -5.28 -9.27 10.71
CA PHE A 100 -4.76 -9.35 12.08
C PHE A 100 -3.98 -8.09 12.50
N SER A 101 -3.22 -7.50 11.57
CA SER A 101 -2.45 -6.28 11.83
C SER A 101 -3.19 -5.01 11.42
N GLU A 102 -4.42 -5.13 10.90
CA GLU A 102 -5.25 -4.04 10.37
C GLU A 102 -4.48 -3.11 9.41
N SER A 103 -3.57 -3.68 8.63
CA SER A 103 -2.58 -2.94 7.83
C SER A 103 -2.66 -3.31 6.36
N TYR A 104 -2.32 -2.37 5.48
CA TYR A 104 -2.01 -2.68 4.10
C TYR A 104 -0.52 -3.03 3.98
N ILE A 105 -0.25 -4.18 3.40
CA ILE A 105 1.09 -4.67 3.10
C ILE A 105 1.32 -4.69 1.59
N PHE A 106 2.59 -4.68 1.20
CA PHE A 106 3.01 -4.90 -0.17
C PHE A 106 3.62 -6.30 -0.28
N ASP A 107 2.90 -7.18 -0.94
CA ASP A 107 3.15 -8.61 -0.98
C ASP A 107 3.40 -9.08 -2.42
N ASN A 108 3.84 -10.32 -2.60
CA ASN A 108 4.10 -10.93 -3.91
C ASN A 108 5.06 -10.09 -4.78
N LEU A 109 6.10 -9.50 -4.17
CA LEU A 109 7.04 -8.63 -4.86
C LEU A 109 7.74 -9.38 -6.01
N LYS A 110 7.71 -8.78 -7.19
CA LYS A 110 8.43 -9.25 -8.37
C LYS A 110 9.27 -8.13 -8.94
N LEU A 111 10.54 -8.42 -9.21
CA LEU A 111 11.47 -7.46 -9.77
C LEU A 111 11.04 -7.10 -11.21
N ASP A 112 10.65 -5.85 -11.42
CA ASP A 112 10.27 -5.28 -12.73
C ASP A 112 11.49 -4.66 -13.41
N ARG A 113 12.29 -3.89 -12.65
CA ARG A 113 13.48 -3.21 -13.18
C ARG A 113 14.66 -3.32 -12.24
N PHE A 114 15.84 -3.50 -12.83
CA PHE A 114 17.12 -3.47 -12.14
C PHE A 114 18.10 -2.62 -12.94
N LYS A 115 18.54 -1.50 -12.38
CA LYS A 115 19.46 -0.57 -13.03
C LYS A 115 20.69 -0.37 -12.17
N VAL A 116 21.87 -0.72 -12.70
CA VAL A 116 23.15 -0.43 -12.06
C VAL A 116 23.45 1.06 -12.22
N GLU A 117 23.71 1.74 -11.11
CA GLU A 117 24.04 3.17 -11.06
C GLU A 117 25.53 3.39 -10.89
N LYS A 118 26.19 2.56 -10.07
CA LYS A 118 27.64 2.57 -9.86
C LYS A 118 28.15 1.15 -9.74
N ASP A 119 29.30 0.92 -10.33
CA ASP A 119 29.96 -0.38 -10.29
C ASP A 119 31.45 -0.21 -10.49
N SER A 120 32.23 -0.60 -9.49
CA SER A 120 33.68 -0.63 -9.56
C SER A 120 34.24 -2.04 -9.45
N TYR A 121 33.40 -3.07 -9.51
CA TYR A 121 33.86 -4.45 -9.58
C TYR A 121 34.33 -4.76 -10.99
N THR A 122 35.40 -5.55 -11.11
CA THR A 122 35.87 -6.06 -12.41
C THR A 122 34.85 -7.03 -13.02
N ASP A 123 34.12 -7.78 -12.17
CA ASP A 123 32.99 -8.63 -12.55
C ASP A 123 31.86 -8.52 -11.51
N SER A 124 30.91 -7.62 -11.76
CA SER A 124 29.71 -7.45 -10.94
C SER A 124 28.52 -8.32 -11.36
N GLN A 125 28.65 -9.08 -12.45
CA GLN A 125 27.53 -9.87 -12.98
C GLN A 125 27.10 -10.93 -11.98
N HIS A 126 28.06 -11.51 -11.26
CA HIS A 126 27.79 -12.42 -10.16
C HIS A 126 26.98 -11.75 -9.04
N ILE A 127 27.37 -10.54 -8.62
CA ILE A 127 26.67 -9.79 -7.55
C ILE A 127 25.24 -9.46 -7.99
N ALA A 128 25.07 -8.92 -9.19
CA ALA A 128 23.76 -8.58 -9.73
C ALA A 128 22.87 -9.83 -9.87
N LYS A 129 23.43 -10.96 -10.29
CA LYS A 129 22.71 -12.24 -10.40
C LYS A 129 22.29 -12.77 -9.03
N SER A 130 23.20 -12.78 -8.05
CA SER A 130 22.90 -13.25 -6.69
C SER A 130 21.82 -12.41 -6.04
N ILE A 131 21.90 -11.08 -6.15
CA ILE A 131 20.84 -10.17 -5.67
C ILE A 131 19.52 -10.54 -6.34
N LYS A 132 19.45 -10.59 -7.68
CA LYS A 132 18.21 -10.91 -8.41
C LYS A 132 17.59 -12.26 -8.00
N GLN A 133 18.40 -13.28 -7.76
CA GLN A 133 17.92 -14.62 -7.42
C GLN A 133 17.38 -14.71 -5.99
N SER A 134 18.02 -14.04 -5.02
CA SER A 134 17.59 -14.07 -3.63
C SER A 134 16.34 -13.24 -3.36
N LEU A 135 16.11 -12.18 -4.16
CA LEU A 135 14.91 -11.36 -4.04
C LEU A 135 13.59 -12.10 -4.33
N ILE A 136 13.66 -13.31 -4.88
CA ILE A 136 12.48 -14.12 -5.22
C ILE A 136 11.76 -14.62 -3.95
N ASN A 137 12.43 -14.71 -2.79
CA ASN A 137 11.83 -15.31 -1.58
C ASN A 137 12.15 -14.63 -0.23
N ASP A 138 12.95 -13.55 -0.19
CA ASP A 138 13.65 -13.17 1.05
C ASP A 138 13.21 -11.87 1.74
N PHE A 139 12.24 -11.11 1.20
CA PHE A 139 11.72 -9.95 1.94
C PHE A 139 10.60 -10.38 2.88
N ASP A 140 10.72 -9.95 4.14
CA ASP A 140 9.61 -9.98 5.08
C ASP A 140 8.46 -9.09 4.55
N GLU A 141 7.25 -9.29 5.08
CA GLU A 141 6.08 -8.48 4.68
C GLU A 141 6.38 -6.99 4.85
N LEU A 142 6.29 -6.23 3.75
CA LEU A 142 6.52 -4.79 3.77
C LEU A 142 5.23 -4.06 4.11
N VAL A 143 5.15 -3.53 5.33
CA VAL A 143 3.97 -2.79 5.78
C VAL A 143 3.96 -1.40 5.13
N LEU A 144 2.94 -1.10 4.33
CA LEU A 144 2.79 0.22 3.73
C LEU A 144 2.25 1.20 4.76
N PHE A 145 1.20 0.82 5.48
CA PHE A 145 0.63 1.58 6.59
C PHE A 145 -0.43 0.78 7.35
N ASN A 146 -0.65 1.18 8.61
CA ASN A 146 -1.74 0.70 9.44
C ASN A 146 -2.95 1.65 9.33
N LEU A 147 -4.16 1.11 9.15
CA LEU A 147 -5.37 1.94 9.06
C LEU A 147 -5.71 2.66 10.37
N ALA A 148 -5.53 1.98 11.51
CA ALA A 148 -5.82 2.53 12.83
C ALA A 148 -4.90 3.72 13.19
N GLU A 149 -3.70 3.77 12.61
CA GLU A 149 -2.77 4.89 12.82
C GLU A 149 -3.14 6.14 12.00
N ILE A 150 -3.91 5.97 10.92
CA ILE A 150 -4.26 7.07 10.01
C ILE A 150 -5.67 7.61 10.27
N ASN A 151 -6.58 6.81 10.81
CA ASN A 151 -7.95 7.24 11.11
C ASN A 151 -8.45 6.69 12.45
N SER A 152 -9.00 7.58 13.29
CA SER A 152 -9.61 7.24 14.58
C SER A 152 -10.98 6.56 14.46
N LEU A 153 -11.67 6.74 13.32
CA LEU A 153 -12.85 5.96 12.92
C LEU A 153 -12.33 4.71 12.20
N SER A 154 -11.94 3.71 13.00
CA SER A 154 -11.18 2.55 12.52
C SER A 154 -12.04 1.63 11.66
N PHE A 155 -11.89 1.73 10.33
CA PHE A 155 -12.34 0.70 9.41
C PHE A 155 -11.41 -0.51 9.55
N ARG A 156 -11.81 -1.49 10.37
CA ARG A 156 -11.07 -2.75 10.61
C ARG A 156 -11.39 -3.81 9.55
N ARG A 157 -11.47 -3.37 8.30
CA ARG A 157 -11.80 -4.20 7.14
C ARG A 157 -11.13 -3.64 5.88
N PRO A 158 -10.87 -4.47 4.86
CA PRO A 158 -10.39 -3.96 3.57
C PRO A 158 -11.39 -2.96 2.97
N ALA A 159 -10.86 -2.02 2.20
CA ALA A 159 -11.67 -1.09 1.41
C ALA A 159 -12.35 -1.85 0.27
N ASP A 160 -13.57 -1.45 -0.06
CA ASP A 160 -14.31 -2.04 -1.18
C ASP A 160 -13.71 -1.59 -2.52
N GLU A 161 -13.15 -0.37 -2.54
CA GLU A 161 -12.49 0.21 -3.70
C GLU A 161 -11.28 1.04 -3.27
N ILE A 162 -10.23 1.00 -4.10
CA ILE A 162 -9.02 1.79 -3.92
C ILE A 162 -8.74 2.50 -5.24
N GLU A 163 -8.94 3.83 -5.26
CA GLU A 163 -8.64 4.65 -6.42
C GLU A 163 -7.21 5.20 -6.32
N ILE A 164 -6.45 5.09 -7.42
CA ILE A 164 -5.08 5.58 -7.50
C ILE A 164 -5.07 6.94 -8.20
N SER A 165 -4.56 7.95 -7.50
CA SER A 165 -4.42 9.30 -8.03
C SER A 165 -3.01 9.85 -7.75
N LYS A 166 -2.70 11.01 -8.32
CA LYS A 166 -1.36 11.58 -8.25
C LYS A 166 -0.92 11.72 -6.78
N GLU A 167 0.14 11.00 -6.41
CA GLU A 167 0.77 11.00 -5.09
C GLU A 167 -0.12 10.53 -3.92
N GLN A 168 -1.26 9.90 -4.17
CA GLN A 168 -2.16 9.44 -3.11
C GLN A 168 -3.08 8.28 -3.54
N LEU A 169 -3.49 7.51 -2.55
CA LEU A 169 -4.44 6.42 -2.65
C LEU A 169 -5.73 6.82 -1.92
N ARG A 170 -6.88 6.57 -2.54
CA ARG A 170 -8.20 6.85 -1.97
C ARG A 170 -8.92 5.55 -1.70
N PHE A 171 -9.08 5.23 -0.43
CA PHE A 171 -9.76 4.04 0.06
C PHE A 171 -11.23 4.38 0.31
N ILE A 172 -12.13 3.54 -0.20
CA ILE A 172 -13.58 3.75 -0.17
C ILE A 172 -14.24 2.54 0.48
N TRP A 173 -15.12 2.80 1.44
CA TRP A 173 -15.99 1.81 2.07
C TRP A 173 -17.44 2.23 1.84
N ASN A 174 -18.25 1.29 1.33
CA ASN A 174 -19.69 1.39 1.19
C ASN A 174 -20.38 0.61 2.32
#